data_AF-A0A4Y2K3W7-F1
#
_entry.id   AF-A0A4Y2K3W7-F1
#
_cell.length_a   1.000
_cell.length_b   1.000
_cell.length_c   1.000
_cell.angle_alpha   90.00
_cell.angle_beta   90.00
_cell.angle_gamma   90.00
#
_symmetry.space_group_name_H-M   'P 1'
#
loop_
_entity.id
_entity.type
_entity.pdbx_description
1 polymer ?
#
loop_
_entity_poly.entity_id
_entity_poly.type
_entity_poly.pdbx_seq_one_letter_code
_entity_poly.pdbx_strand_id
1 'polypeptide(L)'
;MAAKGIETRVATGDADTYIVRCGLEKATSHPIVAIGQDVDLVMLLIALTPPESSMYFMKPGKGKVEAKLSTRKRQKELSFPQTILLLHILSGCNITSTICRKSKAL
;
A
#
# COMPACT_ATOMS: atom_id res chain seq x y z
N MET A 1 21.03 0.32 -13.51
CA MET A 1 20.62 0.99 -14.75
C MET A 1 19.22 1.56 -14.53
N ALA A 2 19.07 2.88 -14.43
CA ALA A 2 17.73 3.50 -14.35
C ALA A 2 17.16 3.58 -15.78
N ALA A 3 15.93 3.09 -15.98
CA ALA A 3 15.28 3.20 -17.28
C ALA A 3 14.90 4.66 -17.55
N LYS A 4 15.03 5.09 -18.81
CA LYS A 4 14.72 6.47 -19.22
C LYS A 4 13.25 6.79 -18.90
N GLY A 5 13.01 7.90 -18.19
CA GLY A 5 11.68 8.31 -17.76
C GLY A 5 11.18 7.67 -16.45
N ILE A 6 11.98 6.84 -15.78
CA ILE A 6 11.66 6.28 -14.47
C ILE A 6 12.52 6.94 -13.39
N GLU A 7 11.88 7.68 -12.50
CA GLU A 7 12.51 8.18 -11.28
C GLU A 7 12.60 7.04 -10.25
N THR A 8 13.78 6.81 -9.69
CA THR A 8 13.99 5.83 -8.63
C THR A 8 14.26 6.54 -7.32
N ARG A 9 13.56 6.15 -6.25
CA ARG A 9 13.76 6.69 -4.90
C ARG A 9 13.93 5.55 -3.91
N VAL A 10 14.79 5.78 -2.91
CA VAL A 10 14.98 4.87 -1.78
C VAL A 10 14.21 5.43 -0.59
N ALA A 11 13.31 4.63 -0.02
CA ALA A 11 12.60 5.01 1.19
C ALA A 11 13.56 4.99 2.39
N THR A 12 13.49 6.01 3.26
CA THR A 12 14.28 6.07 4.50
C THR A 12 13.77 5.08 5.56
N GLY A 13 12.54 4.58 5.40
CA GLY A 13 11.91 3.58 6.26
C GLY A 13 11.16 2.55 5.42
N ASP A 14 9.93 2.24 5.81
CA ASP A 14 9.06 1.31 5.09
C ASP A 14 8.71 1.81 3.67
N ALA A 15 8.92 0.96 2.68
CA ALA A 15 8.69 1.29 1.27
C ALA A 15 7.19 1.38 0.94
N ASP A 16 6.36 0.52 1.53
CA ASP A 16 4.92 0.49 1.27
C ASP A 16 4.26 1.80 1.70
N THR A 17 4.60 2.27 2.90
CA THR A 17 4.17 3.57 3.42
C THR A 17 4.58 4.72 2.51
N TYR A 18 5.81 4.68 1.99
CA TYR A 18 6.30 5.70 1.05
C TYR A 18 5.52 5.70 -0.27
N ILE A 19 5.25 4.51 -0.83
CA ILE A 19 4.49 4.35 -2.08
C ILE A 19 3.07 4.91 -1.91
N VAL A 20 2.39 4.58 -0.82
CA VAL A 20 1.02 5.08 -0.57
C VAL A 20 1.01 6.59 -0.43
N ARG A 21 1.92 7.17 0.35
CA ARG A 21 2.01 8.63 0.54
C ARG A 21 2.29 9.34 -0.79
N CYS A 22 3.27 8.89 -1.55
CA CYS A 22 3.62 9.47 -2.84
C CYS A 22 2.47 9.37 -3.84
N GLY A 23 1.78 8.23 -3.85
CA GLY A 23 0.61 8.05 -4.69
C GLY A 23 -0.53 8.98 -4.31
N LEU A 24 -0.78 9.19 -3.02
CA LEU A 24 -1.83 10.09 -2.53
C LEU A 24 -1.57 11.55 -2.91
N GLU A 25 -0.33 12.01 -2.75
CA GLU A 25 0.09 13.36 -3.16
C GLU A 25 -0.19 13.60 -4.65
N LYS A 26 0.08 12.60 -5.50
CA LYS A 26 -0.11 12.69 -6.96
C LYS A 26 -1.55 12.42 -7.42
N ALA A 27 -2.35 11.69 -6.64
CA ALA A 27 -3.72 11.31 -6.96
C ALA A 27 -4.72 12.49 -7.01
N THR A 28 -4.29 13.68 -6.58
CA THR A 28 -5.04 14.94 -6.70
C THR A 28 -5.24 15.38 -8.15
N SER A 29 -4.33 15.02 -9.05
CA SER A 29 -4.32 15.49 -10.44
C SER A 29 -4.66 14.41 -11.47
N HIS A 30 -4.28 13.16 -11.20
CA HIS A 30 -4.41 12.05 -12.13
C HIS A 30 -4.68 10.74 -11.39
N PRO A 31 -5.36 9.78 -12.02
CA PRO A 31 -5.47 8.43 -11.47
C PRO A 31 -4.10 7.78 -11.29
N ILE A 32 -3.85 7.18 -10.13
CA ILE A 32 -2.56 6.57 -9.79
C ILE A 32 -2.71 5.05 -9.72
N VAL A 33 -1.70 4.33 -10.22
CA VAL A 33 -1.59 2.87 -10.10
C VAL A 33 -0.35 2.55 -9.28
N ALA A 34 -0.55 1.94 -8.11
CA ALA A 34 0.52 1.32 -7.34
C ALA A 34 0.72 -0.11 -7.83
N ILE A 35 1.96 -0.45 -8.18
CA ILE A 35 2.34 -1.77 -8.68
C ILE A 35 3.19 -2.46 -7.61
N GLY A 36 2.78 -3.64 -7.18
CA GLY A 36 3.50 -4.41 -6.16
C GLY A 36 2.90 -5.79 -5.96
N GLN A 37 3.60 -6.65 -5.22
CA GLN A 37 3.12 -8.00 -4.92
C GLN A 37 2.67 -8.16 -3.46
N ASP A 38 3.07 -7.21 -2.61
CA ASP A 38 2.89 -7.25 -1.16
C ASP A 38 1.44 -6.97 -0.77
N VAL A 39 0.95 -7.78 0.18
CA VAL A 39 -0.42 -7.66 0.71
C VAL A 39 -0.53 -6.41 1.58
N ASP A 40 0.53 -6.07 2.29
CA ASP A 40 0.62 -4.94 3.20
C ASP A 40 0.42 -3.62 2.42
N LEU A 41 1.00 -3.51 1.23
CA LEU A 41 0.75 -2.40 0.30
C LEU A 41 -0.74 -2.26 -0.09
N VAL A 42 -1.44 -3.36 -0.38
CA VAL A 42 -2.89 -3.34 -0.70
C VAL A 42 -3.70 -2.86 0.49
N MET A 43 -3.34 -3.34 1.68
CA MET A 43 -4.03 -3.01 2.93
C MET A 43 -3.85 -1.54 3.28
N LEU A 44 -2.61 -1.02 3.17
CA LEU A 44 -2.29 0.38 3.37
C LEU A 44 -3.01 1.28 2.36
N LEU A 45 -3.06 0.88 1.08
CA LEU A 45 -3.84 1.61 0.06
C LEU A 45 -5.32 1.67 0.44
N ILE A 46 -5.94 0.55 0.79
CA ILE A 46 -7.37 0.53 1.17
C ILE A 46 -7.63 1.36 2.43
N ALA A 47 -6.72 1.35 3.40
CA ALA A 47 -6.91 2.05 4.66
C ALA A 47 -6.69 3.57 4.56
N LEU A 48 -5.66 4.01 3.81
CA LEU A 48 -5.21 5.41 3.81
C LEU A 48 -5.74 6.23 2.63
N THR A 49 -6.21 5.59 1.57
CA THR A 49 -6.72 6.28 0.38
C THR A 49 -8.08 6.95 0.70
N PRO A 50 -8.26 8.26 0.50
CA PRO A 50 -9.56 8.89 0.65
C PRO A 50 -10.56 8.34 -0.39
N PRO A 51 -11.86 8.25 -0.06
CA PRO A 51 -12.89 7.66 -0.93
C PRO A 51 -13.10 8.42 -2.26
N GLU A 52 -12.65 9.67 -2.33
CA GLU A 52 -12.72 10.52 -3.53
C GLU A 52 -11.50 10.38 -4.46
N SER A 53 -10.41 9.78 -3.98
CA SER A 53 -9.19 9.64 -4.77
C SER A 53 -9.23 8.40 -5.66
N SER A 54 -8.69 8.55 -6.88
CA SER A 54 -8.71 7.51 -7.91
C SER A 54 -7.41 6.69 -7.92
N MET A 55 -7.19 5.93 -6.84
CA MET A 55 -6.04 5.02 -6.74
C MET A 55 -6.42 3.57 -7.07
N TYR A 56 -5.48 2.86 -7.71
CA TYR A 56 -5.60 1.46 -8.06
C TYR A 56 -4.36 0.71 -7.59
N PHE A 57 -4.56 -0.55 -7.23
CA PHE A 57 -3.48 -1.49 -7.03
C PHE A 57 -3.43 -2.46 -8.20
N MET A 58 -2.21 -2.79 -8.63
CA MET A 58 -1.98 -3.71 -9.72
C MET A 58 -0.92 -4.72 -9.30
N LYS A 59 -1.32 -5.99 -9.23
CA LYS A 59 -0.38 -7.07 -8.96
C LYS A 59 0.24 -7.53 -10.28
N PRO A 60 1.56 -7.37 -10.48
CA PRO A 60 2.21 -7.88 -11.69
C PRO A 60 2.20 -9.42 -11.65
N GLY A 61 1.67 -10.02 -12.70
CA GLY A 61 1.61 -11.49 -12.86
C GLY A 61 2.72 -11.97 -13.79
N LYS A 62 3.49 -12.97 -13.38
CA LYS A 62 4.42 -13.66 -14.28
C LYS A 62 3.61 -14.60 -15.19
N GLY A 63 3.15 -14.10 -16.34
CA GLY A 63 2.40 -14.88 -17.33
C GLY A 63 0.91 -15.11 -17.02
N LYS A 64 0.30 -14.34 -16.11
CA LYS A 64 -1.14 -14.38 -15.80
C LYS A 64 -1.78 -13.01 -15.98
N VAL A 65 -3.10 -12.99 -16.17
CA VAL A 65 -3.92 -11.76 -16.25
C VAL A 65 -3.61 -10.86 -15.05
N GLU A 66 -3.26 -9.61 -15.34
CA GLU A 66 -2.93 -8.62 -14.31
C GLU A 66 -4.15 -8.35 -13.44
N ALA A 67 -3.98 -8.53 -12.12
CA ALA A 67 -5.07 -8.29 -11.18
C ALA A 67 -5.07 -6.82 -10.79
N LYS A 68 -6.07 -6.08 -11.28
CA LYS A 68 -6.30 -4.66 -10.95
C LYS A 68 -7.40 -4.53 -9.90
N LEU A 69 -7.07 -3.92 -8.77
CA LEU A 69 -7.99 -3.64 -7.68
C LEU A 69 -8.24 -2.13 -7.59
N SER A 70 -9.50 -1.73 -7.48
CA SER A 70 -9.88 -0.35 -7.18
C SER A 70 -10.01 -0.19 -5.68
N THR A 71 -9.26 0.74 -5.09
CA THR A 71 -9.30 1.02 -3.64
C THR A 71 -10.71 1.44 -3.22
N ARG A 72 -11.34 2.35 -3.98
CA ARG A 72 -12.71 2.81 -3.75
C ARG A 72 -13.75 1.68 -3.75
N LYS A 73 -13.67 0.75 -4.71
CA LYS A 73 -14.60 -0.40 -4.75
C LYS A 73 -14.40 -1.29 -3.53
N ARG A 74 -13.13 -1.58 -3.18
CA ARG A 74 -12.81 -2.41 -2.01
C ARG A 74 -13.22 -1.75 -0.70
N GLN A 75 -13.07 -0.44 -0.56
CA GLN A 75 -13.56 0.30 0.61
C GLN A 75 -15.08 0.26 0.77
N LYS A 76 -15.85 0.15 -0.32
CA LYS A 76 -17.30 -0.02 -0.23
C LYS A 76 -17.72 -1.44 0.13
N GLU A 77 -16.97 -2.44 -0.35
CA GLU A 77 -17.19 -3.84 0.00
C GLU A 77 -16.77 -4.15 1.44
N LEU A 78 -15.74 -3.46 1.92
CA LEU A 78 -15.21 -3.60 3.27
C LEU A 78 -15.91 -2.59 4.18
N SER A 79 -16.77 -3.07 5.06
CA SER A 79 -17.54 -2.22 5.98
C SER A 79 -16.66 -1.36 6.90
N PHE A 80 -15.40 -1.75 7.14
CA PHE A 80 -14.46 -1.01 8.00
C PHE A 80 -12.99 -1.16 7.57
N PRO A 81 -12.48 -0.31 6.66
CA PRO A 81 -11.06 -0.34 6.26
C PRO A 81 -10.10 -0.07 7.45
N GLN A 82 -10.56 0.65 8.47
CA GLN A 82 -9.80 0.90 9.71
C GLN A 82 -9.63 -0.37 10.57
N THR A 83 -10.64 -1.25 10.60
CA THR A 83 -10.57 -2.54 11.34
C THR A 83 -9.58 -3.50 10.70
N ILE A 84 -9.41 -3.41 9.38
CA ILE A 84 -8.49 -4.23 8.60
C ILE A 84 -7.04 -3.83 8.86
N LEU A 85 -6.77 -2.52 8.95
CA LEU A 85 -5.47 -2.00 9.37
C LEU A 85 -5.17 -2.37 10.84
N LEU A 86 -6.18 -2.26 11.72
CA LEU A 86 -6.07 -2.67 13.12
C LEU A 86 -5.73 -4.17 13.25
N LEU A 87 -6.42 -5.03 12.49
CA LEU A 87 -6.14 -6.47 12.47
C LEU A 87 -4.72 -6.75 11.98
N HIS A 88 -4.23 -6.04 10.97
CA HIS A 88 -2.88 -6.20 10.44
C HIS A 88 -1.78 -5.77 11.44
N ILE A 89 -2.01 -4.66 12.15
CA ILE A 89 -1.12 -4.18 13.22
C ILE A 89 -1.11 -5.19 14.40
N LEU A 90 -2.27 -5.77 14.73
CA LEU A 90 -2.40 -6.77 15.80
C LEU A 90 -1.87 -8.15 15.40
N SER A 91 -2.00 -8.55 14.13
CA SER A 91 -1.58 -9.86 13.62
C SER A 91 -0.08 -9.94 13.30
N GLY A 92 0.66 -8.84 13.37
CA GLY A 92 2.12 -8.85 13.37
C GLY A 92 2.82 -8.28 12.15
N CYS A 93 2.35 -7.16 11.59
CA CYS A 93 3.23 -6.29 10.80
C CYS A 93 4.06 -5.38 11.73
N ASN A 94 5.26 -4.97 11.29
CA ASN A 94 6.44 -4.44 12.03
C ASN A 94 6.25 -3.22 12.98
N ILE A 95 5.05 -2.89 13.45
CA ILE A 95 4.81 -1.87 14.50
C ILE A 95 4.63 -2.52 15.89
N THR A 96 4.45 -3.85 15.96
CA THR A 96 4.33 -4.55 17.25
C THR A 96 5.63 -4.55 18.07
N SER A 97 6.80 -4.34 17.45
CA SER A 97 8.07 -4.19 18.19
C SER A 97 8.12 -2.90 19.02
N THR A 98 7.41 -1.84 18.62
CA THR A 98 7.36 -0.57 19.37
C THR A 98 6.46 -0.60 20.59
N ILE A 99 5.36 -1.39 20.59
CA ILE A 99 4.44 -1.47 21.74
C ILE A 99 4.89 -2.54 22.74
N CYS A 100 5.55 -3.62 22.30
CA CYS A 100 5.88 -4.75 23.16
C CYS A 100 7.32 -4.75 23.73
N ARG A 101 8.15 -3.73 23.44
CA ARG A 101 9.55 -3.63 23.92
C ARG A 101 10.33 -4.96 23.81
N LYS A 102 10.14 -5.69 22.70
CA LYS A 102 10.97 -6.84 22.34
C LYS A 102 11.47 -6.62 20.92
N SER A 103 12.70 -6.14 20.84
CA SER A 103 13.51 -6.28 19.63
C SER A 103 13.63 -7.76 19.29
N LYS A 104 13.49 -8.11 18.00
CA LYS A 104 14.02 -9.39 17.51
C LYS A 104 15.52 -9.40 17.81
N ALA A 105 15.99 -10.42 18.51
CA ALA A 105 17.42 -10.73 18.55
C ALA A 105 17.83 -11.08 17.12
N LEU A 106 18.92 -10.45 16.67
CA LEU A 106 19.56 -10.73 15.39
C LEU A 106 20.12 -12.16 15.38
#